data_AF-A0A521IQJ0-F1
#
_entry.id   AF-A0A521IQJ0-F1
#
_cell.length_a   1.000
_cell.length_b   1.000
_cell.length_c   1.000
_cell.angle_alpha   90.00
_cell.angle_beta   90.00
_cell.angle_gamma   90.00
#
_symmetry.space_group_name_H-M   'P 1'
#
loop_
_entity.id
_entity.type
_entity.pdbx_description
1 polymer ?
#
loop_
_entity_poly.entity_id
_entity_poly.type
_entity_poly.pdbx_seq_one_letter_code
_entity_poly.pdbx_strand_id
1 'polypeptide(L)'
;SKSVPPLTAIKNPLRDGDLERPDDPAYKGSYFVNANSTSKPEVVDAALNPIIETSEIYSGIYGRASITFYAFNSNGNKGIACGLNHLQKIRDGEPLGSKATAESDFGDNEGFLD
;
A
#
# COMPACT_ATOMS: atom_id res chain seq x y z
N SER A 1 22.65 -28.51 -12.12
CA SER A 1 23.07 -27.12 -11.81
C SER A 1 21.87 -26.40 -11.20
N LYS A 2 22.09 -25.47 -10.25
CA LYS A 2 21.02 -24.56 -9.83
C LYS A 2 20.99 -23.39 -10.82
N SER A 3 19.87 -23.13 -11.47
CA SER A 3 19.66 -21.95 -12.34
C SER A 3 18.68 -20.99 -11.67
N VAL A 4 18.90 -19.69 -11.87
CA VAL A 4 17.99 -18.65 -11.38
C VAL A 4 16.79 -18.60 -12.32
N PRO A 5 15.54 -18.74 -11.84
CA PRO A 5 14.37 -18.62 -12.69
C PRO A 5 14.21 -17.18 -13.19
N PRO A 6 13.56 -16.97 -14.34
CA PRO A 6 13.24 -15.63 -14.81
C PRO A 6 12.31 -14.92 -13.80
N LEU A 7 12.38 -13.59 -13.74
CA LEU A 7 11.52 -12.79 -12.85
C LEU A 7 10.02 -13.02 -13.11
N THR A 8 9.64 -13.33 -14.35
CA THR A 8 8.26 -13.65 -14.74
C THR A 8 7.74 -14.97 -14.16
N ALA A 9 8.62 -15.85 -13.68
CA ALA A 9 8.23 -17.12 -13.06
C ALA A 9 8.01 -17.02 -11.54
N ILE A 10 8.12 -15.82 -10.97
CA ILE A 10 7.92 -15.54 -9.54
C ILE A 10 7.07 -14.29 -9.35
N LYS A 11 6.51 -14.09 -8.15
CA LYS A 11 5.79 -12.85 -7.84
C LYS A 11 6.79 -11.69 -7.77
N ASN A 12 6.63 -10.72 -8.69
CA ASN A 12 7.41 -9.48 -8.76
C ASN A 12 6.73 -8.40 -7.90
N PRO A 13 7.46 -7.73 -6.99
CA PRO A 13 6.90 -6.69 -6.14
C PRO A 13 6.67 -5.36 -6.88
N LEU A 14 7.43 -5.10 -7.96
CA LEU A 14 7.29 -3.89 -8.77
C LEU A 14 6.29 -4.15 -9.90
N ARG A 15 5.13 -3.50 -9.78
CA ARG A 15 3.96 -3.68 -10.66
C ARG A 15 3.72 -2.44 -11.50
N ASP A 16 3.27 -2.65 -12.73
CA ASP A 16 3.04 -1.59 -13.70
C ASP A 16 1.60 -1.06 -13.55
N GLY A 17 1.46 0.22 -13.18
CA GLY A 17 0.17 0.85 -12.94
C GLY A 17 -0.66 1.00 -14.21
N ASP A 18 -0.03 1.34 -15.34
CA ASP A 18 -0.73 1.51 -16.62
C ASP A 18 -1.28 0.18 -17.14
N LEU A 19 -0.58 -0.93 -16.87
CA LEU A 19 -1.01 -2.28 -17.28
C LEU A 19 -2.04 -2.87 -16.31
N GLU A 20 -1.81 -2.76 -15.01
CA GLU A 20 -2.58 -3.50 -14.00
C GLU A 20 -3.72 -2.70 -13.37
N ARG A 21 -3.74 -1.38 -13.55
CA ARG A 21 -4.75 -0.43 -13.02
C ARG A 21 -5.11 0.64 -14.06
N PRO A 22 -5.50 0.28 -15.30
CA PRO A 22 -5.72 1.24 -16.38
C PRO A 22 -6.85 2.25 -16.10
N ASP A 23 -7.83 1.87 -15.27
CA ASP A 23 -9.00 2.69 -14.95
C ASP A 23 -8.80 3.58 -13.72
N ASP A 24 -7.63 3.54 -13.08
CA ASP A 24 -7.33 4.33 -11.89
C ASP A 24 -6.28 5.42 -12.22
N PRO A 25 -6.69 6.69 -12.32
CA PRO A 25 -5.79 7.81 -12.62
C PRO A 25 -4.61 7.94 -11.65
N ALA A 26 -4.73 7.46 -10.41
CA ALA A 26 -3.66 7.53 -9.42
C ALA A 26 -2.44 6.65 -9.79
N TYR A 27 -2.64 5.65 -10.66
CA TYR A 27 -1.60 4.73 -11.10
C TYR A 27 -1.01 5.10 -12.47
N LYS A 28 -1.60 6.07 -13.17
CA LYS A 28 -1.20 6.44 -14.54
C LYS A 28 0.27 6.90 -14.58
N GLY A 29 1.03 6.34 -15.52
CA GLY A 29 2.45 6.65 -15.72
C GLY A 29 3.35 6.26 -14.53
N SER A 30 2.87 5.38 -13.64
CA SER A 30 3.55 5.05 -12.39
C SER A 30 3.70 3.55 -12.20
N TYR A 31 4.83 3.13 -11.62
CA TYR A 31 4.95 1.81 -11.00
C TYR A 31 4.46 1.86 -9.56
N PHE A 32 4.01 0.72 -9.04
CA PHE A 32 3.61 0.60 -7.65
C PHE A 32 4.14 -0.68 -7.00
N VAL A 33 4.26 -0.61 -5.67
CA VAL A 33 4.66 -1.75 -4.82
C VAL A 33 3.67 -1.85 -3.67
N ASN A 34 3.31 -3.07 -3.28
CA ASN A 34 2.53 -3.32 -2.08
C ASN A 34 3.49 -3.66 -0.93
N ALA A 35 3.80 -2.67 -0.10
CA ALA A 35 4.66 -2.85 1.06
C ALA A 35 3.84 -3.07 2.35
N ASN A 36 4.29 -3.99 3.21
CA ASN A 36 3.63 -4.26 4.50
C ASN A 36 4.65 -4.42 5.63
N SER A 37 4.19 -4.25 6.87
CA SER A 37 4.99 -4.48 8.07
C SER A 37 4.17 -5.25 9.10
N THR A 38 4.83 -6.10 9.89
CA THR A 38 4.23 -6.75 11.06
C THR A 38 4.25 -5.85 12.30
N SER A 39 5.14 -4.85 12.34
CA SER A 39 5.24 -3.84 13.38
C SER A 39 4.74 -2.49 12.89
N LYS A 40 4.30 -1.63 13.82
CA LYS A 40 3.89 -0.26 13.48
C LYS A 40 5.11 0.51 12.93
N PRO A 41 5.07 1.00 11.68
CA PRO A 41 6.14 1.82 11.13
C PRO A 41 6.17 3.19 11.81
N GLU A 42 7.35 3.78 11.91
CA GLU A 42 7.47 5.17 12.31
C GLU A 42 7.12 6.08 11.14
N VAL A 43 6.42 7.17 11.45
CA VAL A 43 6.00 8.16 10.47
C VAL A 43 6.48 9.53 10.93
N VAL A 44 7.18 10.23 10.05
CA VAL A 44 7.80 11.53 10.35
C VAL A 44 7.46 12.59 9.30
N ASP A 45 7.61 13.85 9.66
CA ASP A 45 7.50 14.98 8.75
C ASP A 45 8.82 15.22 7.95
N ALA A 46 8.84 16.28 7.14
CA ALA A 46 10.01 16.66 6.35
C ALA A 46 11.25 17.01 7.21
N ALA A 47 11.05 17.40 8.47
CA ALA A 47 12.09 17.72 9.44
C ALA A 47 12.44 16.53 10.37
N LEU A 48 11.89 15.34 10.10
CA LEU A 48 12.08 14.11 10.87
C LEU A 48 11.44 14.13 12.27
N ASN A 49 10.48 15.02 12.52
CA ASN A 49 9.67 14.97 13.74
C ASN A 49 8.59 13.90 13.61
N PRO A 50 8.31 13.12 14.66
CA PRO A 50 7.22 12.14 14.64
C PRO A 50 5.86 12.78 14.37
N ILE A 51 5.11 12.23 13.42
CA ILE A 51 3.71 12.59 13.18
C ILE A 51 2.84 11.67 14.04
N ILE A 52 2.16 12.26 15.01
CA ILE A 52 1.30 11.54 15.97
C ILE A 52 -0.17 11.59 15.54
N GLU A 53 -0.57 12.70 14.95
CA GLU A 53 -1.94 12.94 14.49
C GLU A 53 -2.23 12.08 13.25
N THR A 54 -3.22 11.20 13.35
CA THR A 54 -3.52 10.25 12.27
C THR A 54 -4.18 10.93 11.08
N SER A 55 -4.84 12.07 11.28
CA SER A 55 -5.44 12.86 10.18
C SER A 55 -4.40 13.49 9.25
N GLU A 56 -3.14 13.64 9.70
CA GLU A 56 -2.04 14.08 8.84
C GLU A 56 -1.63 13.05 7.80
N ILE A 57 -1.99 11.77 8.00
CA ILE A 57 -1.62 10.65 7.15
C ILE A 57 -2.88 10.02 6.54
N TYR A 58 -3.07 10.25 5.24
CA TYR A 58 -4.19 9.72 4.47
C TYR A 58 -3.73 9.23 3.09
N SER A 59 -4.53 8.38 2.45
CA SER A 59 -4.28 7.93 1.08
C SER A 59 -4.27 9.13 0.14
N GLY A 60 -3.17 9.36 -0.58
CA GLY A 60 -3.02 10.51 -1.48
C GLY A 60 -1.91 11.49 -1.09
N ILE A 61 -1.36 11.39 0.13
CA ILE A 61 -0.17 12.17 0.50
C ILE A 61 1.04 11.78 -0.35
N TYR A 62 1.98 12.71 -0.47
CA TYR A 62 3.26 12.46 -1.12
C TYR A 62 4.35 12.37 -0.06
N GLY A 63 5.19 11.34 -0.19
CA GLY A 63 6.20 11.03 0.82
C GLY A 63 7.34 10.17 0.30
N ARG A 64 8.24 9.83 1.23
CA ARG A 64 9.26 8.82 1.02
C ARG A 64 8.93 7.60 1.87
N ALA A 65 9.19 6.42 1.34
CA ALA A 65 9.08 5.18 2.07
C ALA A 65 10.45 4.52 2.16
N SER A 66 10.84 4.13 3.38
CA SER A 66 11.94 3.18 3.58
C SER A 66 11.36 1.78 3.46
N ILE A 67 11.87 1.00 2.52
CA ILE A 67 11.38 -0.35 2.21
C ILE A 67 12.52 -1.36 2.11
N THR A 68 12.21 -2.63 2.33
CA THR A 68 13.16 -3.74 2.24
C THR A 68 12.60 -4.83 1.33
N PHE A 69 13.34 -5.22 0.29
CA PHE A 69 12.97 -6.37 -0.53
C PHE A 69 13.53 -7.66 0.06
N TYR A 70 12.70 -8.70 0.15
CA TYR A 70 13.13 -10.02 0.63
C TYR A 70 12.43 -11.15 -0.11
N ALA A 71 13.13 -12.27 -0.28
CA ALA A 71 12.56 -13.45 -0.90
C ALA A 71 11.57 -14.14 0.05
N PHE A 72 10.48 -14.67 -0.50
CA PHE A 72 9.54 -15.51 0.25
C PHE A 72 9.20 -16.78 -0.54
N ASN A 73 8.88 -17.84 0.20
CA ASN A 73 8.30 -19.07 -0.30
C ASN A 73 7.33 -19.60 0.76
N SER A 74 6.04 -19.33 0.58
CA SER A 74 5.01 -19.65 1.55
C SER A 74 3.67 -19.92 0.86
N ASN A 75 2.92 -20.90 1.37
CA ASN A 75 1.57 -21.24 0.88
C ASN A 75 1.49 -21.41 -0.65
N GLY A 76 2.47 -22.10 -1.23
CA GLY A 76 2.56 -22.32 -2.69
C GLY A 76 2.95 -21.09 -3.51
N ASN A 77 3.11 -19.92 -2.88
CA ASN A 77 3.56 -18.69 -3.51
C ASN A 77 5.04 -18.45 -3.23
N LYS A 78 5.79 -18.08 -4.27
CA LYS A 78 7.19 -17.70 -4.17
C LYS A 78 7.46 -16.41 -4.93
N GLY A 79 8.39 -15.61 -4.44
CA GLY A 79 8.80 -14.39 -5.10
C GLY A 79 9.53 -13.44 -4.18
N ILE A 80 9.44 -12.16 -4.50
CA ILE A 80 10.06 -11.08 -3.74
C ILE A 80 8.93 -10.26 -3.13
N ALA A 81 8.93 -10.13 -1.81
CA ALA A 81 8.01 -9.30 -1.05
C ALA A 81 8.67 -7.94 -0.77
N CYS A 82 7.83 -6.96 -0.40
CA CYS A 82 8.26 -5.63 -0.02
C CYS A 82 7.86 -5.37 1.44
N GLY A 83 8.85 -5.27 2.32
CA GLY A 83 8.67 -4.86 3.71
C GLY A 83 8.64 -3.34 3.82
N LEU A 84 7.75 -2.80 4.65
CA LEU A 84 7.69 -1.38 4.98
C LEU A 84 8.44 -1.13 6.29
N ASN A 85 9.35 -0.15 6.30
CA ASN A 85 10.12 0.21 7.50
C ASN A 85 9.59 1.52 8.11
N HIS A 86 9.68 2.63 7.37
CA HIS A 86 9.35 3.97 7.84
C HIS A 86 8.74 4.81 6.72
N LEU A 87 7.95 5.82 7.09
CA LEU A 87 7.36 6.78 6.16
C LEU A 87 7.76 8.20 6.54
N GLN A 88 8.06 9.01 5.52
CA GLN A 88 8.27 10.45 5.67
C GLN A 88 7.23 11.19 4.82
N LYS A 89 6.32 11.94 5.45
CA LYS A 89 5.41 12.85 4.75
C LYS A 89 6.20 14.05 4.24
N ILE A 90 6.02 14.39 2.95
CA ILE A 90 6.66 15.54 2.31
C ILE A 90 5.65 16.64 2.01
N ARG A 91 4.44 16.27 1.55
CA ARG A 91 3.35 17.22 1.31
C ARG A 91 2.01 16.53 1.20
N ASP A 92 0.96 17.32 1.30
CA ASP A 92 -0.41 16.91 1.00
C ASP A 92 -0.64 16.67 -0.49
N GLY A 93 -1.70 15.93 -0.77
CA GLY A 93 -2.19 15.62 -2.10
C GLY A 93 -3.71 15.44 -2.08
N GLU A 94 -4.30 15.16 -3.24
CA GLU A 94 -5.73 14.88 -3.31
C GLU A 94 -6.03 13.56 -2.58
N PRO A 95 -6.98 13.55 -1.62
CA PRO A 95 -7.37 12.33 -0.95
C PRO A 95 -7.86 11.26 -1.93
N LEU A 96 -7.30 10.07 -1.82
CA LEU A 96 -7.64 8.92 -2.65
C LEU A 96 -8.58 7.98 -1.90
N GLY A 97 -9.60 7.50 -2.61
CA GLY A 97 -10.59 6.55 -2.10
C GLY A 97 -11.90 7.20 -1.64
N SER A 98 -12.99 6.46 -1.80
CA SER A 98 -14.30 6.82 -1.26
C SER A 98 -14.38 6.39 0.20
N LYS A 99 -14.71 7.31 1.11
CA LYS A 99 -15.18 6.91 2.45
C LYS A 99 -16.50 6.15 2.28
N ALA A 100 -16.67 5.04 3.00
CA ALA A 100 -17.98 4.44 3.15
C ALA A 100 -18.94 5.49 3.74
N THR A 101 -20.17 5.54 3.23
CA THR A 101 -21.18 6.44 3.77
C THR A 101 -21.76 5.82 5.04
N ALA A 102 -22.23 6.65 5.97
CA ALA A 102 -22.95 6.16 7.15
C ALA A 102 -24.15 5.27 6.75
N GLU A 103 -24.80 5.59 5.62
CA GLU A 103 -25.85 4.75 5.04
C GLU A 103 -25.35 3.35 4.67
N SER A 104 -24.17 3.23 4.06
CA SER A 104 -23.57 1.93 3.74
C SER A 104 -23.14 1.16 4.99
N ASP A 105 -22.79 1.86 6.06
CA ASP A 105 -22.28 1.23 7.29
C ASP A 105 -23.42 0.83 8.26
N PHE A 106 -24.57 1.51 8.20
CA PHE A 106 -25.65 1.38 9.19
C PHE A 106 -27.06 1.18 8.59
N GLY A 107 -27.21 1.15 7.26
CA GLY A 107 -28.52 1.15 6.57
C GLY A 107 -29.32 -0.15 6.65
N ASP A 108 -28.73 -1.25 7.13
CA ASP A 108 -29.43 -2.54 7.22
C ASP A 108 -30.21 -2.66 8.55
N ASN A 109 -31.44 -2.14 8.57
CA ASN A 109 -32.39 -2.31 9.69
C ASN A 109 -33.68 -3.08 9.30
N GLU A 110 -33.60 -4.03 8.36
CA GLU A 110 -34.74 -4.88 7.95
C GLU A 110 -34.55 -6.37 8.31
N GLY A 111 -34.26 -6.69 9.58
CA GLY A 111 -34.21 -8.12 9.96
C GLY A 111 -33.94 -8.48 11.42
N PHE A 112 -34.00 -7.54 12.39
CA PHE A 112 -33.72 -7.85 13.80
C PHE A 112 -34.97 -7.98 14.68
N LEU A 113 -36.17 -8.00 14.10
CA LEU A 113 -37.42 -8.23 14.83
C LEU A 113 -38.28 -9.22 14.04
N ASP A 114 -38.04 -10.52 14.28
CA ASP A 114 -39.04 -11.59 14.26
C ASP A 114 -38.69 -12.62 15.34
#